data_AF-A0A9E1RIT6-F1
#
_entry.id   AF-A0A9E1RIT6-F1
#
_cell.length_a   1.000
_cell.length_b   1.000
_cell.length_c   1.000
_cell.angle_alpha   90.00
_cell.angle_beta   90.00
_cell.angle_gamma   90.00
#
_symmetry.space_group_name_H-M   'P 1'
#
loop_
_entity.id
_entity.type
_entity.pdbx_description
1 polymer ?
#
loop_
_entity_poly.entity_id
_entity_poly.type
_entity_poly.pdbx_seq_one_letter_code
_entity_poly.pdbx_strand_id
1 'polypeptide(L)' 'MKDNHNIEMEDIFEFPMERSADFSFWEAISHQELQENVLDKLDTDTVRRFCGIVRTGSPFQSGDYFYRIKSN' A
#
# COMPACT_ATOMS: atom_id res chain seq x y z
N MET A 1 14.41 -2.96 15.41
CA MET A 1 15.17 -1.76 15.04
C MET A 1 14.12 -0.73 14.64
N LYS A 2 13.88 0.29 15.48
CA LYS A 2 12.88 1.34 15.20
C LYS A 2 13.50 2.36 14.26
N ASP A 3 12.78 2.70 13.20
CA ASP A 3 13.20 3.72 12.26
C ASP A 3 12.76 5.11 12.72
N ASN A 4 13.52 6.14 12.32
CA ASN A 4 13.33 7.53 12.76
C ASN A 4 11.98 8.16 12.37
N HIS A 5 11.11 7.43 11.68
CA HIS A 5 9.76 7.87 11.29
C HIS A 5 8.65 7.10 12.01
N ASN A 6 8.96 6.01 12.73
CA ASN A 6 8.02 5.22 13.53
C ASN A 6 6.72 4.85 12.76
N ILE A 7 6.83 4.67 11.42
CA ILE A 7 5.70 4.29 10.55
C ILE A 7 5.65 2.77 10.60
N GLU A 8 4.81 2.24 11.46
CA GLU A 8 4.59 0.81 11.56
C GLU A 8 3.72 0.38 10.37
N MET A 9 4.15 -0.64 9.61
CA MET A 9 3.38 -1.19 8.47
C MET A 9 1.95 -1.61 8.88
N GLU A 10 1.75 -1.89 10.16
CA GLU A 10 0.47 -2.24 10.78
C GLU A 10 -0.61 -1.15 10.60
N ASP A 11 -0.22 0.11 10.40
CA ASP A 11 -1.15 1.24 10.26
C ASP A 11 -2.01 1.20 8.99
N ILE A 12 -1.59 0.51 7.92
CA ILE A 12 -2.40 0.38 6.69
C ILE A 12 -3.27 -0.87 6.68
N PHE A 13 -2.95 -1.87 7.51
CA PHE A 13 -3.71 -3.12 7.58
C PHE A 13 -5.02 -2.99 8.35
N GLU A 14 -5.26 -1.87 9.02
CA GLU A 14 -6.58 -1.57 9.58
C GLU A 14 -7.62 -1.21 8.51
N PHE A 15 -7.17 -0.92 7.28
CA PHE A 15 -8.02 -0.41 6.22
C PHE A 15 -8.16 -1.39 5.05
N PRO A 16 -9.35 -1.48 4.43
CA PRO A 16 -9.53 -2.23 3.20
C PRO A 16 -8.71 -1.59 2.08
N MET A 17 -7.96 -2.42 1.37
CA MET A 17 -7.10 -2.00 0.28
C MET A 17 -7.72 -2.35 -1.06
N GLU A 18 -7.46 -1.50 -2.05
CA GLU A 18 -7.84 -1.73 -3.43
C GLU A 18 -6.70 -1.40 -4.38
N ARG A 19 -6.74 -2.03 -5.55
CA ARG A 19 -5.80 -1.77 -6.65
C ARG A 19 -6.52 -1.45 -7.95
N SER A 20 -5.85 -0.73 -8.83
CA SER A 20 -6.33 -0.41 -10.17
C SER A 20 -5.17 -0.39 -11.16
N ALA A 21 -5.39 -0.82 -12.40
CA ALA A 21 -4.37 -0.71 -13.44
C ALA A 21 -4.34 0.69 -14.09
N ASP A 22 -5.48 1.38 -14.12
CA ASP A 22 -5.69 2.57 -14.96
C ASP A 22 -6.57 3.65 -14.31
N PHE A 23 -6.89 3.51 -13.01
CA PHE A 23 -7.84 4.33 -12.24
C PHE A 23 -9.32 4.22 -12.66
N SER A 24 -9.65 3.46 -13.70
CA SER A 24 -11.03 3.29 -14.19
C SER A 24 -11.84 2.36 -13.29
N PHE A 25 -11.21 1.28 -12.81
CA PHE A 25 -11.83 0.27 -11.96
C PHE A 25 -10.90 -0.13 -10.81
N TRP A 26 -11.46 -0.24 -9.60
CA TRP A 26 -10.74 -0.59 -8.39
C TRP A 26 -11.22 -1.94 -7.85
N GLU A 27 -10.27 -2.86 -7.70
CA GLU A 27 -10.49 -4.21 -7.20
C GLU A 27 -9.98 -4.32 -5.78
N ALA A 28 -10.75 -5.00 -4.92
CA ALA A 28 -10.27 -5.33 -3.58
C ALA A 28 -9.03 -6.24 -3.66
N ILE A 29 -8.05 -5.97 -2.81
CA ILE A 29 -6.87 -6.81 -2.62
C ILE A 29 -6.75 -7.18 -1.15
N SER A 30 -6.46 -8.45 -0.85
CA SER A 30 -6.22 -8.87 0.53
C SER A 30 -4.88 -8.36 1.05
N HIS A 31 -4.75 -8.19 2.37
CA HIS A 31 -3.47 -7.80 2.98
C HIS A 31 -2.36 -8.82 2.73
N GLN A 32 -2.72 -10.12 2.70
CA GLN A 32 -1.77 -11.17 2.37
C GLN A 32 -1.23 -11.03 0.95
N GLU A 33 -2.11 -10.85 -0.03
CA GLU A 33 -1.68 -10.64 -1.42
C GLU A 33 -0.87 -9.36 -1.58
N LEU A 34 -1.24 -8.28 -0.88
CA LEU A 34 -0.48 -7.03 -0.87
C LEU A 34 0.94 -7.25 -0.31
N GLN A 35 1.05 -7.96 0.81
CA GLN A 35 2.33 -8.26 1.44
C GLN A 35 3.21 -9.10 0.51
N GLU A 36 2.75 -10.28 0.10
CA GLU A 36 3.54 -11.27 -0.64
C GLU A 36 3.87 -10.79 -2.06
N ASN A 37 2.94 -10.10 -2.73
CA ASN A 37 3.12 -9.73 -4.13
C ASN A 37 3.72 -8.35 -4.35
N VAL A 38 3.62 -7.46 -3.36
CA VAL A 38 4.04 -6.06 -3.49
C VAL A 38 5.07 -5.72 -2.43
N LEU A 39 4.71 -5.73 -1.14
CA LEU A 39 5.57 -5.18 -0.09
C LEU A 39 6.86 -5.97 0.13
N ASP A 40 6.81 -7.31 0.11
CA ASP A 40 7.99 -8.17 0.28
C ASP A 40 9.01 -8.06 -0.87
N LYS A 41 8.59 -7.52 -2.01
CA LYS A 41 9.44 -7.33 -3.19
C LYS A 41 10.07 -5.93 -3.25
N LEU A 42 9.65 -5.03 -2.36
CA LEU A 42 10.14 -3.66 -2.28
C LEU A 42 11.20 -3.55 -1.19
N ASP A 43 12.14 -2.62 -1.35
CA ASP A 43 13.07 -2.28 -0.28
C ASP A 43 12.36 -1.53 0.85
N THR A 44 12.95 -1.53 2.04
CA THR A 44 12.37 -0.93 3.24
C THR A 44 11.99 0.54 3.06
N ASP A 45 12.77 1.34 2.32
CA ASP A 45 12.47 2.76 2.13
C ASP A 45 11.28 2.94 1.18
N THR A 46 11.16 2.12 0.15
CA THR A 46 10.00 2.11 -0.74
C THR A 46 8.74 1.64 -0.02
N VAL A 47 8.81 0.61 0.83
CA VAL A 47 7.69 0.17 1.67
C VAL A 47 7.20 1.27 2.61
N ARG A 48 8.12 2.01 3.25
CA ARG A 48 7.75 3.18 4.09
C ARG A 48 7.03 4.24 3.27
N ARG A 49 7.51 4.52 2.06
CA ARG A 49 6.92 5.53 1.16
C ARG A 49 5.54 5.10 0.68
N PHE A 50 5.37 3.82 0.35
CA PHE A 50 4.08 3.21 0.05
C PHE A 50 3.10 3.45 1.19
N CYS A 51 3.45 3.05 2.41
CA CYS A 51 2.58 3.18 3.57
C CYS A 51 2.24 4.66 3.85
N GLY A 52 3.24 5.55 3.79
CA GLY A 52 3.04 6.98 4.00
C GLY A 52 2.07 7.61 2.99
N ILE A 53 2.20 7.29 1.70
CA ILE A 53 1.34 7.83 0.64
C ILE A 53 -0.07 7.26 0.77
N VAL A 54 -0.20 5.95 0.89
CA VAL A 54 -1.49 5.25 0.95
C VAL A 54 -2.31 5.69 2.17
N ARG A 55 -1.68 5.96 3.32
CA ARG A 55 -2.35 6.50 4.52
C ARG A 55 -3.01 7.86 4.31
N THR A 56 -2.52 8.66 3.35
CA THR A 56 -3.15 9.94 3.01
C THR A 56 -4.39 9.78 2.12
N GLY A 57 -4.75 8.55 1.75
CA GLY A 57 -5.79 8.26 0.75
C GLY A 57 -5.31 8.41 -0.70
N SER A 58 -4.05 8.80 -0.89
CA SER A 58 -3.46 8.92 -2.22
C SER A 58 -3.01 7.56 -2.74
N PRO A 59 -3.20 7.27 -4.04
CA PRO A 59 -2.73 6.03 -4.62
C PRO A 59 -1.22 6.03 -4.83
N PHE A 60 -0.61 4.87 -4.61
CA PHE A 60 0.80 4.61 -4.86
C PHE A 60 0.95 3.63 -6.03
N GLN A 61 1.79 3.96 -7.01
CA GLN A 61 2.07 3.07 -8.13
C GLN A 61 3.16 2.06 -7.77
N SER A 62 2.89 0.77 -7.95
CA SER A 62 3.89 -0.28 -7.85
C SER A 62 3.70 -1.30 -8.98
N GLY A 63 4.69 -1.37 -9.87
CA GLY A 63 4.57 -2.12 -11.13
C GLY A 63 3.42 -1.59 -12.00
N ASP A 64 2.58 -2.50 -12.48
CA ASP A 64 1.47 -2.22 -13.39
C ASP A 64 0.18 -1.78 -12.67
N TYR A 65 0.22 -1.65 -11.34
CA TYR A 65 -0.95 -1.31 -10.53
C TYR A 65 -0.71 -0.10 -9.63
N PHE A 66 -1.79 0.61 -9.36
CA PHE A 66 -1.93 1.63 -8.33
C PHE A 66 -2.65 1.01 -7.15
N TYR A 67 -2.22 1.35 -5.94
CA TYR A 67 -2.76 0.83 -4.68
C TYR A 67 -3.20 1.97 -3.80
N ARG A 68 -4.35 1.86 -3.14
CA ARG A 68 -4.81 2.82 -2.15
C ARG A 68 -5.71 2.17 -1.11
N ILE A 69 -5.96 2.90 -0.04
CA ILE A 69 -7.06 2.58 0.87
C ILE A 69 -8.37 2.82 0.11
N LYS A 70 -9.27 1.84 0.20
CA LYS A 70 -10.60 1.95 -0.37
C LYS A 70 -11.30 3.18 0.20
N SER A 71 -11.64 4.10 -0.69
CA SER A 71 -12.44 5.28 -0.34
C SER A 71 -13.90 4.86 -0.24
N ASN A 72 -14.56 5.17 0.87
CA ASN A 72 -16.00 4.96 1.06
C ASN A 72 -16.83 5.82 0.11
#